data_AF-A0A7I7XR39-F1
#
_entry.id   AF-A0A7I7XR39-F1
#
_cell.length_a   1.000
_cell.length_b   1.000
_cell.length_c   1.000
_cell.angle_alpha   90.00
_cell.angle_beta   90.00
_cell.angle_gamma   90.00
#
_symmetry.space_group_name_H-M   'P 1'
#
loop_
_entity.id
_entity.type
_entity.pdbx_description
1 polymer ?
#
loop_
_entity_poly.entity_id
_entity_poly.type
_entity_poly.pdbx_seq_one_letter_code
_entity_poly.pdbx_strand_id
1 'polypeptide(L)'
;MTAQSASRSVTADFTKRAEEPDCYTLYYTYENTPRIEHRDQLAVHRGTTAATVYGPLPKQLEAEYWTNRDTKGSITARRISNRRATTFQEACQLEARRDAEARRGG
;
A
#
# COMPACT_ATOMS: atom_id res chain seq x y z
N MET A 1 -14.41 3.39 -4.24
CA MET A 1 -15.63 2.86 -4.88
C MET A 1 -15.74 3.42 -6.28
N THR A 2 -16.02 2.60 -7.28
CA THR A 2 -16.50 3.09 -8.58
C THR A 2 -18.01 2.94 -8.64
N ALA A 3 -18.69 3.68 -9.52
CA ALA A 3 -20.16 3.60 -9.65
C ALA A 3 -20.67 2.19 -9.97
N GLN A 4 -19.79 1.30 -10.48
CA GLN A 4 -20.15 0.00 -11.04
C GLN A 4 -19.68 -1.19 -10.18
N SER A 5 -18.75 -0.99 -9.24
CA SER A 5 -18.16 -2.09 -8.46
C SER A 5 -17.60 -1.65 -7.10
N ALA A 6 -17.62 -2.57 -6.14
CA ALA A 6 -17.09 -2.36 -4.80
C ALA A 6 -15.93 -3.33 -4.55
N SER A 7 -14.75 -2.77 -4.26
CA SER A 7 -13.61 -3.53 -3.80
C SER A 7 -13.55 -3.52 -2.27
N ARG A 8 -13.27 -4.68 -1.68
CA ARG A 8 -12.92 -4.80 -0.25
C ARG A 8 -11.60 -5.52 -0.07
N SER A 9 -10.89 -5.18 0.98
CA SER A 9 -9.78 -5.98 1.51
C SER A 9 -10.35 -7.29 2.06
N VAL A 10 -9.70 -8.41 1.71
CA VAL A 10 -10.06 -9.74 2.22
C VAL A 10 -9.05 -10.18 3.27
N THR A 11 -7.77 -10.07 2.97
CA THR A 11 -6.69 -10.41 3.90
C THR A 11 -5.48 -9.52 3.64
N ALA A 12 -4.72 -9.27 4.71
CA ALA A 12 -3.43 -8.63 4.67
C ALA A 12 -2.53 -9.31 5.70
N ASP A 13 -1.35 -9.76 5.29
CA ASP A 13 -0.40 -10.41 6.19
C ASP A 13 1.05 -10.04 5.86
N PHE A 14 1.87 -9.94 6.91
CA PHE A 14 3.31 -9.70 6.78
C PHE A 14 4.08 -10.96 7.16
N THR A 15 4.77 -11.53 6.18
CA THR A 15 5.67 -12.67 6.41
C THR A 15 7.11 -12.19 6.46
N LYS A 16 7.85 -12.59 7.50
CA LYS A 16 9.30 -12.35 7.58
C LYS A 16 10.04 -13.24 6.57
N ARG A 17 11.06 -12.71 5.92
CA ARG A 17 12.00 -13.56 5.16
C ARG A 17 13.04 -14.14 6.09
N ALA A 18 13.14 -15.47 6.12
CA ALA A 18 14.01 -16.18 7.06
C ALA A 18 15.49 -15.77 6.96
N GLU A 19 15.95 -15.42 5.74
CA GLU A 19 17.34 -15.07 5.45
C GLU A 19 17.66 -13.59 5.68
N GLU A 20 16.64 -12.75 5.84
CA GLU A 20 16.77 -11.29 5.88
C GLU A 20 15.93 -10.72 7.04
N PRO A 21 16.51 -10.50 8.24
CA PRO A 21 15.76 -10.18 9.46
C PRO A 21 14.95 -8.88 9.42
N ASP A 22 15.30 -7.97 8.50
CA ASP A 22 14.60 -6.70 8.26
C ASP A 22 13.82 -6.68 6.94
N CYS A 23 13.62 -7.83 6.30
CA CYS A 23 12.87 -7.95 5.05
C CYS A 23 11.54 -8.64 5.29
N TYR A 24 10.47 -8.00 4.85
CA TYR A 24 9.11 -8.46 5.00
C TYR A 24 8.45 -8.55 3.63
N THR A 25 7.63 -9.56 3.43
CA THR A 25 6.69 -9.60 2.31
C THR A 25 5.29 -9.31 2.84
N LEU A 26 4.67 -8.24 2.34
CA LEU A 26 3.25 -7.96 2.52
C LEU A 26 2.47 -8.71 1.45
N TYR A 27 1.61 -9.63 1.87
CA TYR A 27 0.55 -10.18 1.02
C TYR A 27 -0.74 -9.41 1.27
N TYR A 28 -1.30 -8.82 0.22
CA TYR A 28 -2.57 -8.11 0.28
C TYR A 28 -3.53 -8.66 -0.78
N THR A 29 -4.68 -9.15 -0.34
CA THR A 29 -5.73 -9.66 -1.25
C THR A 29 -6.97 -8.79 -1.17
N TYR A 30 -7.49 -8.43 -2.33
CA TYR A 30 -8.79 -7.77 -2.46
C TYR A 30 -9.78 -8.64 -3.24
N GLU A 31 -11.06 -8.39 -3.00
CA GLU A 31 -12.16 -8.90 -3.79
C GLU A 31 -12.93 -7.73 -4.37
N ASN A 32 -13.11 -7.72 -5.69
CA ASN A 32 -13.98 -6.78 -6.36
C ASN A 32 -15.30 -7.46 -6.70
N THR A 33 -16.38 -6.93 -6.12
CA THR A 33 -17.74 -7.39 -6.37
C THR A 33 -18.49 -6.32 -7.17
N PRO A 34 -18.84 -6.62 -8.44
CA PRO A 34 -19.72 -5.77 -9.24
C PRO A 34 -21.09 -5.65 -8.59
N ARG A 35 -21.79 -4.54 -8.85
CA ARG A 35 -23.20 -4.40 -8.47
C ARG A 35 -24.04 -5.50 -9.12
N ILE A 36 -25.16 -5.87 -8.49
CA ILE A 36 -26.05 -6.94 -8.98
C ILE A 36 -26.46 -6.70 -10.43
N GLU A 37 -26.78 -5.45 -10.79
CA GLU A 37 -27.16 -5.02 -12.15
C GLU A 37 -26.08 -5.26 -13.23
N HIS A 38 -24.84 -5.51 -12.83
CA HIS A 38 -23.71 -5.74 -13.73
C HIS A 38 -23.09 -7.13 -13.55
N ARG A 39 -23.64 -7.98 -12.67
CA ARG A 39 -23.04 -9.28 -12.31
C ARG A 39 -23.07 -10.28 -13.46
N ASP A 40 -24.07 -10.17 -14.33
CA ASP A 40 -24.21 -11.03 -15.52
C ASP A 40 -23.12 -10.74 -16.57
N GLN A 41 -22.53 -9.53 -16.53
CA GLN A 41 -21.47 -9.10 -17.45
C GLN A 41 -20.08 -9.05 -16.78
N LEU A 42 -20.04 -8.90 -15.46
CA LEU A 42 -18.81 -8.77 -14.68
C LEU A 42 -18.79 -9.82 -13.57
N ALA A 43 -17.89 -10.79 -13.70
CA ALA A 43 -17.65 -11.77 -12.64
C ALA A 43 -16.96 -11.14 -11.42
N VAL A 44 -17.27 -11.65 -10.22
CA VAL A 44 -16.46 -11.37 -9.02
C VAL A 44 -15.02 -11.79 -9.31
N HIS A 45 -14.06 -10.93 -8.99
CA HIS A 45 -12.64 -11.25 -9.15
C HIS A 45 -11.83 -10.88 -7.92
N ARG A 46 -10.74 -11.61 -7.75
CA ARG A 46 -9.80 -11.45 -6.66
C ARG A 46 -8.44 -11.13 -7.24
N GLY A 47 -7.77 -10.19 -6.61
CA GLY A 47 -6.38 -9.88 -6.89
C GLY A 47 -5.56 -9.96 -5.62
N THR A 48 -4.34 -10.45 -5.75
CA THR A 48 -3.34 -10.43 -4.68
C THR A 48 -2.15 -9.62 -5.14
N THR A 49 -1.52 -8.97 -4.17
CA THR A 49 -0.24 -8.28 -4.31
C THR A 49 0.74 -8.86 -3.30
N ALA A 50 1.97 -9.13 -3.74
CA ALA A 50 3.10 -9.44 -2.88
C ALA A 50 4.09 -8.29 -2.97
N ALA A 51 4.25 -7.53 -1.88
CA ALA A 51 5.14 -6.38 -1.81
C ALA A 51 6.32 -6.67 -0.89
N THR A 52 7.54 -6.53 -1.40
CA THR A 52 8.76 -6.69 -0.60
C THR A 52 9.12 -5.35 0.03
N VAL A 53 9.31 -5.37 1.35
CA VAL A 53 9.60 -4.21 2.19
C VAL A 53 10.94 -4.43 2.87
N TYR A 54 11.91 -3.58 2.52
CA TYR A 54 13.26 -3.60 3.11
C TYR A 54 13.40 -2.56 4.21
N GLY A 55 13.52 -3.04 5.45
CA GLY A 55 13.69 -2.23 6.64
C GLY A 55 12.43 -1.43 7.03
N PRO A 56 12.49 -0.70 8.15
CA PRO A 56 11.35 0.03 8.70
C PRO A 56 10.99 1.31 7.91
N LEU A 57 11.93 1.84 7.13
CA LEU A 57 11.77 3.08 6.36
C LEU A 57 12.26 2.90 4.92
N PRO A 58 11.57 2.08 4.11
CA PRO A 58 11.99 1.80 2.74
C PRO A 58 11.98 3.09 1.90
N LYS A 59 13.05 3.27 1.11
CA LYS A 59 13.11 4.30 0.06
C LYS A 59 12.37 3.88 -1.20
N GLN A 60 12.19 2.57 -1.39
CA GLN A 60 11.55 1.97 -2.54
C GLN A 60 10.84 0.70 -2.10
N LEU A 61 9.72 0.40 -2.75
CA LEU A 61 8.94 -0.81 -2.57
C LEU A 61 8.74 -1.43 -3.95
N GLU A 62 9.05 -2.71 -4.06
CA GLU A 62 8.79 -3.52 -5.24
C GLU A 62 7.67 -4.50 -4.91
N ALA A 63 6.70 -4.60 -5.80
CA ALA A 63 5.62 -5.56 -5.65
C ALA A 63 5.22 -6.17 -6.99
N GLU A 64 4.62 -7.34 -6.89
CA GLU A 64 3.97 -8.02 -8.00
C GLU A 64 2.49 -8.17 -7.66
N TYR A 65 1.64 -8.09 -8.68
CA TYR A 65 0.22 -8.37 -8.54
C TYR A 65 -0.23 -9.38 -9.58
N TRP A 66 -1.25 -10.15 -9.21
CA TRP A 66 -1.94 -11.07 -10.10
C TRP A 66 -3.41 -11.16 -9.70
N THR A 67 -4.26 -11.44 -10.68
CA THR A 67 -5.69 -11.64 -10.47
C THR A 67 -6.13 -12.98 -11.01
N ASN A 68 -7.28 -13.47 -10.54
CA ASN A 68 -7.94 -14.63 -11.12
C ASN A 68 -8.55 -14.36 -12.52
N ARG A 69 -8.32 -13.18 -13.11
CA ARG A 69 -8.64 -12.84 -14.51
C ARG A 69 -7.41 -12.87 -15.41
N ASP A 70 -6.32 -13.50 -14.97
CA ASP A 70 -5.03 -13.58 -15.65
C ASP A 70 -4.41 -12.21 -16.00
N THR A 71 -4.78 -11.17 -15.26
CA THR A 71 -4.05 -9.90 -15.28
C THR A 71 -2.95 -9.94 -14.22
N LYS A 72 -1.75 -9.49 -14.60
CA LYS A 72 -0.56 -9.51 -13.76
C LYS A 72 0.39 -8.38 -14.13
N GLY A 73 1.24 -8.00 -13.19
CA GLY A 73 2.27 -6.99 -13.43
C GLY A 73 3.07 -6.66 -12.18
N SER A 74 3.94 -5.67 -12.31
CA SER A 74 4.77 -5.16 -11.22
C SER A 74 4.37 -3.75 -10.82
N ILE A 75 4.69 -3.40 -9.58
CA ILE A 75 4.51 -2.08 -8.98
C ILE A 75 5.85 -1.68 -8.38
N THR A 76 6.36 -0.54 -8.82
CA THR A 76 7.50 0.11 -8.17
C THR A 76 7.04 1.42 -7.57
N ALA A 77 7.16 1.56 -6.24
CA ALA A 77 6.87 2.79 -5.53
C ALA A 77 8.15 3.36 -4.93
N ARG A 78 8.39 4.67 -5.11
CA ARG A 78 9.54 5.37 -4.53
C ARG A 78 9.07 6.38 -3.49
N ARG A 79 9.79 6.46 -2.37
CA ARG A 79 9.58 7.49 -1.34
C ARG A 79 10.11 8.82 -1.87
N ILE A 80 9.20 9.76 -2.14
CA ILE A 80 9.54 11.06 -2.75
C ILE A 80 9.94 12.10 -1.69
N SER A 81 9.47 12.00 -0.44
CA SER A 81 9.81 12.97 0.61
C SER A 81 9.75 12.35 2.00
N ASN A 82 10.68 12.77 2.87
CA ASN A 82 10.63 12.58 4.32
C ASN A 82 10.02 13.78 5.07
N ARG A 83 9.57 14.81 4.34
CA ARG A 83 8.95 16.04 4.86
C ARG A 83 7.43 16.03 4.72
N ARG A 84 6.85 14.90 4.33
CA ARG A 84 5.41 14.71 4.20
C ARG A 84 4.97 13.71 5.26
N ALA A 85 3.94 14.08 6.00
CA ALA A 85 3.33 13.20 6.97
C ALA A 85 2.46 12.16 6.28
N THR A 86 2.50 10.93 6.77
CA THR A 86 1.60 9.86 6.34
C THR A 86 0.47 9.62 7.34
N THR A 87 0.59 10.17 8.55
CA THR A 87 -0.47 10.17 9.58
C THR A 87 -0.68 11.58 10.14
N PHE A 88 -1.83 11.82 10.76
CA PHE A 88 -2.09 13.10 11.44
C PHE A 88 -1.06 13.38 12.54
N GLN A 89 -0.67 12.35 13.30
CA GLN A 89 0.35 12.48 14.34
C GLN A 89 1.72 12.87 13.78
N GLU A 90 2.15 12.23 12.68
CA GLU A 90 3.38 12.62 12.00
C GLU A 90 3.32 14.05 11.47
N ALA A 91 2.13 14.51 11.03
CA ALA A 91 1.93 15.89 10.58
C ALA A 91 2.14 16.87 11.73
N CYS A 92 1.54 16.62 12.89
CA CYS A 92 1.76 17.42 14.09
C CYS A 92 3.24 17.46 14.49
N GLN A 93 3.96 16.34 14.41
CA GLN A 93 5.39 16.27 14.73
C GLN A 93 6.26 17.02 13.71
N LEU A 94 5.92 16.95 12.42
CA LEU A 94 6.62 17.67 11.36
C LEU A 94 6.42 19.19 11.50
N GLU A 95 5.20 19.63 11.80
CA GLU A 95 4.91 21.05 12.06
C GLU A 95 5.65 21.53 13.33
N ALA A 96 5.62 20.76 14.43
CA ALA A 96 6.35 21.11 15.64
C ALA A 96 7.87 21.21 15.42
N ARG A 97 8.44 20.34 14.58
CA ARG A 97 9.87 20.41 14.20
C ARG A 97 10.18 21.65 13.37
N ARG A 98 9.32 22.00 12.41
CA ARG A 98 9.46 23.22 11.60
C ARG A 98 9.43 24.47 12.47
N ASP A 99 8.50 24.56 13.42
CA ASP A 99 8.41 25.68 14.36
C ASP A 99 9.65 25.81 15.25
N ALA A 100 10.19 24.67 15.71
CA ALA A 100 11.39 24.65 16.54
C ALA A 100 12.66 25.06 15.75
N GLU A 101 12.76 24.66 14.48
CA GLU A 101 13.85 25.05 13.58
C GLU A 101 13.78 26.55 13.23
N ALA A 102 12.57 27.08 12.96
CA ALA A 102 12.36 28.50 12.70
C ALA A 102 12.77 29.39 13.89
N ARG A 103 12.53 28.94 15.12
CA ARG A 103 12.91 29.67 16.35
C ARG A 103 14.40 29.64 16.68
N ARG A 104 15.18 28.75 16.08
CA ARG A 104 16.64 28.65 16.29
C ARG A 104 17.46 29.42 15.25
N GLY A 105 16.82 29.87 14.16
CA GLY A 105 17.49 30.52 13.03
C GLY A 105 17.25 32.04 12.92
N GLY A 106 16.56 32.66 13.88
CA GLY A 106 16.36 34.11 13.98
C GLY A 106 16.86 34.64 15.31
#